data_AF-A0A8B7DGJ0-F1
#
_entry.id   AF-A0A8B7DGJ0-F1
#
_cell.length_a   1.000
_cell.length_b   1.000
_cell.length_c   1.000
_cell.angle_alpha   90.00
_cell.angle_beta   90.00
_cell.angle_gamma   90.00
#
_symmetry.space_group_name_H-M   'P 1'
#
loop_
_entity.id
_entity.type
_entity.pdbx_description
1 polymer ?
#
loop_
_entity_poly.entity_id
_entity_poly.type
_entity_poly.pdbx_seq_one_letter_code
_entity_poly.pdbx_strand_id
1 'polypeptide(L)'
;MKSLALMSLIFMVSASFDSDIDSSDIFEDKSHAICKYGETQCGESCRNMKIEICCNGIPKPYLYYGRCGLKGCINWQKEICCDGVARPKKEYEICGEKCIKLKYYYCLQGKVYEKVEDQQ
;
A
#
# COMPACT_ATOMS: atom_id res chain seq x y z
N MET A 1 17.82 -73.47 -6.81
CA MET A 1 17.39 -74.27 -7.97
C MET A 1 16.41 -73.45 -8.79
N LYS A 2 16.74 -73.25 -10.09
CA LYS A 2 15.88 -72.89 -11.25
C LYS A 2 15.09 -71.56 -11.15
N SER A 3 15.39 -70.48 -11.87
CA SER A 3 15.69 -70.21 -13.30
C SER A 3 14.45 -69.96 -14.17
N LEU A 4 14.53 -68.84 -14.93
CA LEU A 4 13.84 -68.43 -16.16
C LEU A 4 12.35 -68.01 -16.03
N ALA A 5 11.77 -67.08 -16.81
CA ALA A 5 12.18 -66.01 -17.72
C ALA A 5 10.85 -65.42 -18.33
N LEU A 6 10.98 -64.45 -19.24
CA LEU A 6 9.98 -63.81 -20.13
C LEU A 6 9.18 -62.64 -19.52
N MET A 7 9.34 -61.39 -19.97
CA MET A 7 9.17 -60.74 -21.31
C MET A 7 7.75 -60.24 -21.57
N SER A 8 7.71 -58.94 -21.89
CA SER A 8 6.70 -58.21 -22.69
C SER A 8 5.32 -58.00 -22.09
N LEU A 9 4.94 -56.74 -21.89
CA LEU A 9 4.17 -56.01 -22.90
C LEU A 9 4.02 -54.52 -22.53
N ILE A 10 4.54 -53.70 -23.42
CA ILE A 10 4.24 -52.28 -23.56
C ILE A 10 2.74 -52.16 -23.85
N PHE A 11 1.98 -51.48 -23.00
CA PHE A 11 0.68 -50.93 -23.37
C PHE A 11 0.78 -49.41 -23.41
N MET A 12 1.02 -48.91 -24.63
CA MET A 12 0.56 -47.59 -25.02
C MET A 12 -0.97 -47.63 -25.06
N VAL A 13 -1.62 -46.81 -24.24
CA VAL A 13 -2.99 -46.37 -24.52
C VAL A 13 -2.98 -44.85 -24.42
N SER A 14 -3.07 -44.24 -25.60
CA SER A 14 -3.34 -42.84 -25.86
C SER A 14 -4.61 -42.38 -25.15
N ALA A 15 -4.48 -41.46 -24.20
CA ALA A 15 -5.59 -40.62 -23.77
C ALA A 15 -5.62 -39.37 -24.66
N SER A 16 -6.56 -39.37 -25.61
CA SER A 16 -6.95 -38.21 -26.40
C SER A 16 -7.55 -37.16 -25.46
N PHE A 17 -6.82 -36.07 -25.20
CA PHE A 17 -7.36 -34.88 -24.55
C PHE A 17 -7.95 -33.96 -25.63
N ASP A 18 -9.21 -34.20 -25.98
CA ASP A 18 -10.06 -33.25 -26.68
C ASP A 18 -11.36 -33.15 -25.88
N SER A 19 -11.54 -32.01 -25.20
CA SER A 19 -12.83 -31.33 -25.00
C SER A 19 -12.65 -30.15 -24.03
N ASP A 20 -12.54 -28.97 -24.64
CA ASP A 20 -13.34 -27.79 -24.29
C ASP A 20 -13.47 -27.46 -22.80
N ILE A 21 -12.53 -26.67 -22.29
CA ILE A 21 -12.77 -25.86 -21.09
C ILE A 21 -13.80 -24.79 -21.47
N ASP A 22 -15.07 -25.11 -21.22
CA ASP A 22 -16.18 -24.20 -21.35
C ASP A 22 -16.00 -23.04 -20.34
N SER A 23 -16.10 -21.81 -20.84
CA SER A 23 -15.79 -20.57 -20.13
C SER A 23 -16.94 -20.09 -19.21
N SER A 24 -17.73 -21.00 -18.63
CA SER A 24 -18.94 -20.61 -17.90
C SER A 24 -18.84 -20.58 -16.38
N ASP A 25 -17.76 -21.07 -15.77
CA ASP A 25 -17.65 -21.08 -14.29
C ASP A 25 -16.76 -19.94 -13.79
N ILE A 26 -17.11 -18.70 -14.16
CA ILE A 26 -16.73 -17.53 -13.37
C ILE A 26 -17.64 -17.56 -12.14
N PHE A 27 -17.16 -18.19 -11.07
CA PHE A 27 -17.65 -17.88 -9.73
C PHE A 27 -17.55 -16.36 -9.57
N GLU A 28 -18.70 -15.67 -9.61
CA GLU A 28 -18.82 -14.27 -9.25
C GLU A 28 -18.51 -14.11 -7.75
N ASP A 29 -17.24 -14.17 -7.38
CA ASP A 29 -16.78 -13.56 -6.14
C ASP A 29 -16.67 -12.04 -6.38
N LYS A 30 -17.82 -11.38 -6.29
CA LYS A 30 -17.95 -9.92 -6.32
C LYS A 30 -17.30 -9.34 -5.06
N SER A 31 -15.98 -9.20 -5.06
CA SER A 31 -15.30 -8.48 -3.97
C SER A 31 -13.97 -7.81 -4.31
N HIS A 32 -13.30 -8.15 -5.43
CA HIS A 32 -12.05 -7.50 -5.83
C HIS A 32 -12.07 -7.06 -7.29
N ALA A 33 -12.00 -5.74 -7.54
CA ALA A 33 -11.84 -5.22 -8.89
C ALA A 33 -10.50 -5.70 -9.45
N ILE A 34 -10.53 -6.45 -10.57
CA ILE A 34 -9.30 -6.86 -11.27
C ILE A 34 -8.75 -5.63 -11.99
N CYS A 35 -7.67 -5.06 -11.45
CA CYS A 35 -7.01 -3.90 -12.04
C CYS A 35 -6.09 -4.25 -13.20
N LYS A 36 -5.97 -3.33 -14.16
CA LYS A 36 -5.04 -3.49 -15.28
C LYS A 36 -3.60 -3.50 -14.77
N TYR A 37 -2.69 -4.08 -15.55
CA TYR A 37 -1.26 -4.05 -15.24
C TYR A 37 -0.77 -2.61 -15.04
N GLY A 38 -0.20 -2.32 -13.87
CA GLY A 38 0.26 -0.98 -13.49
C GLY A 38 -0.78 -0.10 -12.78
N GLU A 39 -2.00 -0.59 -12.60
CA GLU A 39 -3.00 0.04 -11.75
C GLU A 39 -3.08 -0.67 -10.39
N THR A 40 -3.51 0.05 -9.36
CA THR A 40 -3.77 -0.51 -8.03
C THR A 40 -5.18 -0.17 -7.61
N GLN A 41 -5.84 -1.10 -6.91
CA GLN A 41 -7.17 -0.87 -6.39
C GLN A 41 -7.14 0.22 -5.31
N CYS A 42 -8.05 1.17 -5.44
CA CYS A 42 -8.31 2.21 -4.46
C CYS A 42 -9.82 2.34 -4.25
N GLY A 43 -10.30 1.79 -3.13
CA GLY A 43 -11.73 1.64 -2.90
C GLY A 43 -12.32 0.67 -3.93
N GLU A 44 -13.34 1.13 -4.65
CA GLU A 44 -14.06 0.34 -5.66
C GLU A 44 -13.45 0.46 -7.07
N SER A 45 -12.43 1.31 -7.26
CA SER A 45 -11.89 1.60 -8.58
C SER A 45 -10.39 1.33 -8.69
N CYS A 46 -9.94 1.01 -9.90
CA CYS A 46 -8.53 0.92 -10.24
C CYS A 46 -7.97 2.30 -10.58
N ARG A 47 -6.76 2.59 -10.09
CA ARG A 47 -6.11 3.89 -10.21
C ARG A 47 -4.64 3.75 -10.58
N ASN A 48 -4.15 4.74 -11.33
CA ASN A 48 -2.75 4.80 -11.72
C ASN A 48 -1.92 5.46 -10.61
N MET A 49 -1.19 4.64 -9.87
CA MET A 49 -0.39 5.09 -8.72
C MET A 49 0.85 5.93 -9.11
N LYS A 50 1.10 6.15 -10.40
CA LYS A 50 2.16 7.08 -10.85
C LYS A 50 1.79 8.55 -10.65
N ILE A 51 0.49 8.87 -10.64
CA ILE A 51 0.00 10.25 -10.53
C ILE A 51 -0.86 10.48 -9.28
N GLU A 52 -1.32 9.40 -8.67
CA GLU A 52 -2.21 9.43 -7.52
C GLU A 52 -1.72 8.50 -6.41
N ILE A 53 -2.18 8.79 -5.20
CA ILE A 53 -2.01 7.93 -4.04
C ILE A 53 -3.39 7.57 -3.47
N CYS A 54 -3.56 6.31 -3.08
CA CYS A 54 -4.80 5.86 -2.46
C CYS A 54 -4.80 6.15 -0.96
N CYS A 55 -5.73 6.98 -0.51
CA CYS A 55 -5.91 7.37 0.87
C CYS A 55 -7.27 6.94 1.40
N ASN A 56 -7.31 5.87 2.19
CA ASN A 56 -8.53 5.30 2.76
C ASN A 56 -9.61 5.04 1.69
N GLY A 57 -9.20 4.45 0.55
CA GLY A 57 -10.08 4.19 -0.59
C GLY A 57 -10.36 5.39 -1.48
N ILE A 58 -9.83 6.57 -1.15
CA ILE A 58 -10.02 7.79 -1.93
C ILE A 58 -8.72 8.14 -2.66
N PRO A 59 -8.70 8.19 -4.01
CA PRO A 59 -7.54 8.64 -4.76
C PRO A 59 -7.28 10.11 -4.49
N LYS A 60 -6.01 10.45 -4.31
CA LYS A 60 -5.54 11.82 -4.10
C LYS A 60 -4.37 12.10 -5.05
N PRO A 61 -4.24 13.33 -5.56
CA PRO A 61 -3.13 13.70 -6.42
C PRO A 61 -1.80 13.64 -5.64
N TYR A 62 -0.81 12.94 -6.20
CA TYR A 62 0.50 12.76 -5.57
C TYR A 62 1.26 14.08 -5.34
N LEU A 63 0.91 15.13 -6.10
CA LEU A 63 1.49 16.47 -5.97
C LEU A 63 1.23 17.10 -4.59
N TYR A 64 0.06 16.83 -3.99
CA TYR A 64 -0.36 17.45 -2.72
C TYR A 64 -0.43 16.45 -1.58
N TYR A 65 -0.51 15.16 -1.90
CA TYR A 65 -0.70 14.09 -0.93
C TYR A 65 0.43 13.07 -0.99
N GLY A 66 0.77 12.51 0.16
CA GLY A 66 1.76 11.45 0.28
C GLY A 66 1.40 10.44 1.37
N ARG A 67 2.35 9.55 1.65
CA ARG A 67 2.30 8.69 2.83
C ARG A 67 2.97 9.36 4.02
N CYS A 68 2.39 9.15 5.18
CA CYS A 68 3.01 9.42 6.46
C CYS A 68 2.89 8.15 7.32
N GLY A 69 4.01 7.51 7.63
CA GLY A 69 4.02 6.19 8.24
C GLY A 69 3.45 5.10 7.32
N LEU A 70 3.06 3.96 7.90
CA LEU A 70 2.64 2.78 7.15
C LEU A 70 1.24 2.91 6.53
N LYS A 71 0.32 3.59 7.22
CA LYS A 71 -1.09 3.70 6.80
C LYS A 71 -1.58 5.13 6.69
N GLY A 72 -0.83 6.10 7.19
CA GLY A 72 -1.24 7.49 7.17
C GLY A 72 -1.14 8.09 5.78
N CYS A 73 -2.14 8.88 5.43
CA CYS A 73 -2.04 9.84 4.35
C CYS A 73 -1.78 11.22 4.92
N ILE A 74 -1.06 12.02 4.15
CA ILE A 74 -0.70 13.39 4.53
C ILE A 74 -0.96 14.33 3.38
N ASN A 75 -1.48 15.52 3.69
CA ASN A 75 -1.52 16.65 2.79
C ASN A 75 -0.32 17.58 3.05
N TRP A 76 0.67 17.56 2.16
CA TRP A 76 1.93 18.30 2.33
C TRP A 76 1.78 19.82 2.40
N GLN A 77 0.63 20.38 2.01
CA GLN A 77 0.37 21.81 2.12
C GLN A 77 -0.04 22.21 3.53
N LYS A 78 -0.78 21.34 4.24
CA LYS A 78 -1.42 21.66 5.53
C LYS A 78 -0.77 20.95 6.71
N GLU A 79 -0.08 19.84 6.44
CA GLU A 79 0.37 18.90 7.45
C GLU A 79 1.87 18.61 7.32
N ILE A 80 2.43 18.11 8.41
CA ILE A 80 3.79 17.59 8.52
C ILE A 80 3.73 16.17 9.07
N CYS A 81 4.64 15.30 8.64
CA CYS A 81 4.67 13.93 9.12
C CYS A 81 5.57 13.85 10.36
N CYS A 82 4.96 13.54 11.51
CA CYS A 82 5.64 13.39 12.77
C CYS A 82 5.44 11.97 13.30
N ASP A 83 6.52 11.21 13.43
CA ASP A 83 6.49 9.85 13.98
C ASP A 83 5.45 8.95 13.29
N GLY A 84 5.33 9.10 11.96
CA GLY A 84 4.36 8.36 11.15
C GLY A 84 2.90 8.85 11.27
N VAL A 85 2.67 9.98 11.92
CA VAL A 85 1.35 10.62 12.09
C VAL A 85 1.33 11.98 11.42
N ALA A 86 0.34 12.24 10.57
CA ALA A 86 0.13 13.55 9.98
C ALA A 86 -0.34 14.54 11.06
N ARG A 87 0.34 15.68 11.18
CA ARG A 87 0.07 16.73 12.16
C ARG A 87 -0.13 18.07 11.46
N PRO A 88 -1.00 18.98 11.95
CA PRO A 88 -1.18 20.29 11.33
C PRO A 88 0.08 21.15 11.45
N LYS A 89 0.55 21.74 10.35
CA LYS A 89 1.70 22.67 10.36
C LYS A 89 1.50 23.90 11.24
N LYS A 90 0.25 24.27 11.52
CA LYS A 90 -0.09 25.39 12.41
C LYS A 90 0.21 25.10 13.88
N GLU A 91 0.31 23.83 14.25
CA GLU A 91 0.48 23.39 15.64
C GLU A 91 1.80 22.66 15.86
N TYR A 92 2.39 22.09 14.80
CA TYR A 92 3.59 21.27 14.87
C TYR A 92 4.62 21.69 13.83
N GLU A 93 5.89 21.51 14.19
CA GLU A 93 7.05 21.72 13.33
C GLU A 93 8.07 20.59 13.57
N ILE A 94 8.92 20.31 12.57
CA ILE A 94 10.09 19.43 12.72
C ILE A 94 11.32 20.28 13.02
N CYS A 95 11.98 20.00 14.14
CA CYS A 95 13.21 20.63 14.57
C CYS A 95 14.30 19.58 14.76
N GLY A 96 15.22 19.49 13.79
CA GLY A 96 16.14 18.35 13.71
C GLY A 96 15.36 17.06 13.50
N GLU A 97 15.53 16.10 14.41
CA GLU A 97 14.79 14.82 14.40
C GLU A 97 13.52 14.85 15.27
N LYS A 98 13.23 15.98 15.93
CA LYS A 98 12.11 16.09 16.87
C LYS A 98 10.90 16.73 16.21
N CYS A 99 9.72 16.18 16.44
CA CYS A 99 8.47 16.88 16.21
C CYS A 99 8.08 17.68 17.46
N ILE A 100 7.94 18.99 17.32
CA ILE A 100 7.64 19.89 18.43
C ILE A 100 6.25 20.50 18.30
N LYS A 101 5.58 20.73 19.43
CA LYS A 101 4.34 21.50 19.51
C LYS A 101 4.67 22.99 19.60
N LEU A 102 4.24 23.76 18.61
CA LEU A 102 4.47 25.21 18.52
C LEU A 102 3.84 25.99 19.69
N LYS A 103 2.87 25.42 20.40
CA LYS A 103 2.32 26.03 21.62
C LYS A 103 3.39 26.17 22.72
N TYR A 104 4.25 25.17 22.88
CA TYR A 104 5.15 25.06 24.03
C TYR A 104 6.62 25.29 23.67
N TYR A 105 6.97 25.09 22.40
CA TYR A 105 8.37 25.12 21.96
C TYR A 105 8.58 25.99 20.73
N TYR A 106 9.83 26.35 20.48
CA TYR A 106 10.30 26.92 19.21
C TYR A 106 11.62 26.28 18.78
N CYS A 107 11.86 26.28 17.47
CA CYS A 107 13.11 25.78 16.88
C CYS A 107 14.03 26.94 16.52
N LEU A 108 15.28 26.91 16.97
CA LEU A 108 16.29 27.86 16.55
C LEU A 108 17.60 27.11 16.25
N GLN A 109 18.08 27.23 15.02
CA GLN A 109 19.33 26.59 14.56
C GLN A 109 19.36 25.07 14.84
N GLY A 110 18.22 24.39 14.64
CA GLY A 110 18.09 22.95 14.87
C GLY A 110 18.01 22.53 16.34
N LYS A 111 17.96 23.49 17.28
CA LYS A 111 17.78 23.24 18.71
C LYS A 111 16.37 23.63 19.15
N VAL A 112 15.80 22.83 20.05
CA VAL A 112 14.47 23.02 20.61
C VAL A 112 14.58 23.83 21.91
N TYR A 113 13.74 24.85 22.03
CA TYR A 113 13.65 25.71 23.22
C TYR A 113 12.21 25.74 23.72
N GLU A 114 12.03 25.72 25.04
CA GLU A 114 10.72 25.87 25.68
C GLU A 114 10.34 27.35 25.79
N LYS A 115 9.05 27.64 25.60
CA LYS A 115 8.48 28.96 25.80
C LYS A 115 8.19 29.14 27.28
N VAL A 116 8.72 30.21 27.85
CA VAL A 116 8.35 30.63 29.21
C VAL A 116 7.04 31.41 29.08
N GLU A 117 5.96 30.88 29.65
CA GLU A 117 4.74 31.66 29.85
C GLU A 117 4.97 32.56 31.06
N ASP A 118 4.96 33.88 30.86
CA ASP A 118 4.94 34.82 31.98
C ASP A 118 3.65 34.56 32.77
N GLN A 119 3.78 34.08 34.02
CA GLN A 119 2.67 34.01 34.96
C GLN A 119 2.32 35.45 35.36
N GLN A 120 1.40 36.07 34.62
CA GLN A 120 0.74 37.33 35.04
C GLN A 120 -0.32 37.07 36.10
#